data_AF-C6VXG4-F1
#
_entry.id   AF-C6VXG4-F1
#
_cell.length_a   1.000
_cell.length_b   1.000
_cell.length_c   1.000
_cell.angle_alpha   90.00
_cell.angle_beta   90.00
_cell.angle_gamma   90.00
#
_symmetry.space_group_name_H-M   'P 1'
#
loop_
_entity.id
_entity.type
_entity.pdbx_description
1 polymer ?
#
loop_
_entity_poly.entity_id
_entity_poly.type
_entity_poly.pdbx_seq_one_letter_code
_entity_poly.pdbx_strand_id
1 'polypeptide(L)' 'MEGKTLPENGSQVRFMRIDDEEWRDGEYDAENKMFIEIYSAELTTHNWNDISKWAYSEV' A
#
# COMPACT_ATOMS: atom_id res chain seq x y z
N MET A 1 -17.89 -9.18 4.25
CA MET A 1 -16.63 -8.46 3.94
C MET A 1 -16.73 -7.14 4.67
N GLU A 2 -16.09 -7.01 5.83
CA GLU A 2 -15.97 -5.72 6.50
C GLU A 2 -15.26 -4.78 5.52
N GLY A 3 -15.84 -3.59 5.31
CA GLY A 3 -15.37 -2.64 4.31
C GLY A 3 -13.87 -2.43 4.51
N LYS A 4 -13.06 -2.77 3.49
CA LYS A 4 -11.65 -2.43 3.46
C LYS A 4 -11.55 -0.91 3.33
N THR A 5 -11.74 -0.19 4.44
CA THR A 5 -11.46 1.24 4.52
C THR A 5 -10.01 1.41 4.12
N LEU A 6 -9.71 2.13 3.05
CA LEU A 6 -8.32 2.38 2.66
C LEU A 6 -7.60 3.17 3.78
N PRO A 7 -6.26 3.11 3.87
CA PRO A 7 -5.51 3.85 4.88
C PRO A 7 -5.77 5.36 4.77
N GLU A 8 -5.44 6.10 5.82
CA GLU A 8 -5.44 7.57 5.74
C GLU A 8 -4.31 8.06 4.84
N ASN A 9 -4.49 9.23 4.23
CA ASN A 9 -3.47 9.83 3.37
C ASN A 9 -2.15 10.02 4.12
N GLY A 10 -1.03 9.58 3.53
CA GLY A 10 0.29 9.64 4.14
C GLY A 10 0.55 8.58 5.22
N SER A 11 -0.36 7.62 5.41
CA SER A 11 -0.14 6.54 6.37
C SER A 11 0.97 5.61 5.92
N GLN A 12 1.88 5.27 6.84
CA GLN A 12 2.82 4.18 6.61
C GLN A 12 2.13 2.82 6.74
N VAL A 13 2.30 2.01 5.72
CA VAL A 13 1.62 0.74 5.56
C VAL A 13 2.57 -0.31 5.01
N ARG A 14 2.28 -1.55 5.35
CA ARG A 14 2.77 -2.71 4.61
C ARG A 14 1.66 -3.14 3.66
N PHE A 15 1.98 -3.47 2.43
CA PHE A 15 0.99 -3.89 1.44
C PHE A 15 1.51 -5.06 0.59
N MET A 16 0.61 -5.84 0.05
CA MET A 16 0.91 -6.98 -0.83
C MET A 16 0.06 -6.84 -2.09
N ARG A 17 0.66 -7.06 -3.25
CA ARG A 17 -0.07 -7.00 -4.53
C ARG A 17 -0.95 -8.23 -4.71
N ILE A 18 -1.80 -8.23 -5.74
CA ILE A 18 -2.63 -9.37 -6.12
C ILE A 18 -1.85 -10.43 -6.90
N ASP A 19 -0.79 -10.03 -7.58
CA ASP A 19 0.09 -10.84 -8.44
C ASP A 19 1.44 -11.15 -7.78
N ASP A 20 1.62 -10.75 -6.51
CA ASP A 20 2.83 -10.95 -5.73
C ASP A 20 2.46 -11.47 -4.33
N GLU A 21 3.29 -12.35 -3.77
CA GLU A 21 3.14 -12.88 -2.41
C GLU A 21 4.06 -12.17 -1.40
N GLU A 22 4.83 -11.18 -1.84
CA GLU A 22 5.73 -10.40 -1.00
C GLU A 22 5.05 -9.18 -0.37
N TRP A 23 5.33 -8.96 0.92
CA TRP A 23 4.99 -7.71 1.59
C TRP A 23 6.00 -6.62 1.21
N ARG A 24 5.48 -5.47 0.80
CA ARG A 24 6.23 -4.24 0.53
C ARG A 24 5.93 -3.24 1.65
N ASP A 25 6.94 -2.48 2.05
CA ASP A 25 6.77 -1.33 2.93
C ASP A 25 6.53 -0.08 2.10
N GLY A 26 5.60 0.76 2.53
CA GLY A 26 5.24 1.94 1.78
C GLY A 26 4.36 2.95 2.49
N GLU A 27 3.86 3.87 1.69
CA GLU A 27 2.92 4.92 2.08
C GLU A 27 1.67 4.86 1.20
N TYR A 28 0.52 5.19 1.77
CA TYR A 28 -0.72 5.30 1.00
C TYR A 28 -1.05 6.76 0.67
N ASP A 29 -1.20 7.05 -0.62
CA ASP A 29 -1.71 8.31 -1.15
C ASP A 29 -3.22 8.17 -1.44
N ALA A 30 -4.04 8.85 -0.65
CA ALA A 30 -5.49 8.80 -0.77
C ALA A 30 -6.05 9.66 -1.92
N GLU A 31 -5.32 10.70 -2.33
CA GLU A 31 -5.74 11.59 -3.43
C GLU A 31 -5.69 10.83 -4.76
N ASN A 32 -4.62 10.07 -4.96
CA ASN A 32 -4.42 9.27 -6.17
C ASN A 32 -4.82 7.79 -6.02
N LYS A 33 -5.14 7.35 -4.80
CA LYS A 33 -5.44 5.97 -4.43
C LYS A 33 -4.32 5.01 -4.84
N MET A 34 -3.11 5.33 -4.38
CA MET A 34 -1.89 4.59 -4.72
C MET A 34 -1.13 4.18 -3.46
N PHE A 35 -0.45 3.04 -3.53
CA PHE A 35 0.56 2.61 -2.56
C PHE A 35 1.94 2.86 -3.16
N ILE A 36 2.81 3.53 -2.41
CA ILE A 36 4.13 3.97 -2.85
C ILE A 36 5.18 3.20 -2.06
N GLU A 37 6.11 2.51 -2.73
CA GLU A 37 7.20 1.79 -2.04
C GLU A 37 8.26 2.77 -1.49
N ILE A 38 8.59 2.66 -0.20
CA ILE A 38 9.55 3.58 0.45
C ILE A 38 11.01 3.09 0.44
N TYR A 39 11.26 1.84 0.03
CA TYR A 39 12.62 1.26 -0.07
C TYR A 39 12.96 0.73 -1.47
N SER A 40 12.18 1.09 -2.48
CA SER A 40 12.52 0.76 -3.87
C SER A 40 13.65 1.67 -4.36
N ALA A 41 14.53 1.12 -5.21
CA ALA A 41 15.62 1.89 -5.82
C ALA A 41 15.11 2.98 -6.77
N GLU A 42 13.89 2.82 -7.29
CA GLU A 42 13.19 3.75 -8.17
C GLU A 42 11.79 4.02 -7.63
N LEU A 43 11.21 5.16 -7.97
CA LEU A 43 9.83 5.47 -7.57
C LEU A 43 8.88 4.42 -8.14
N THR A 44 8.36 3.57 -7.26
CA THR A 44 7.47 2.47 -7.61
C THR A 44 6.13 2.70 -6.93
N THR A 45 5.06 2.73 -7.73
CA THR A 45 3.70 2.98 -7.26
C THR A 45 2.75 1.88 -7.72
N HIS A 46 1.74 1.59 -6.92
CA HIS A 46 0.77 0.52 -7.15
C HIS A 46 -0.64 1.07 -7.00
N ASN A 47 -1.53 0.77 -7.95
CA ASN A 47 -2.92 1.17 -7.83
C ASN A 47 -3.59 0.40 -6.68
N TRP A 48 -4.49 1.02 -5.94
CA TRP A 48 -5.21 0.32 -4.86
C TRP A 48 -5.95 -0.95 -5.33
N ASN A 49 -6.37 -1.00 -6.61
CA ASN A 49 -7.00 -2.20 -7.19
C ASN A 49 -6.03 -3.38 -7.33
N ASP A 50 -4.73 -3.12 -7.38
CA ASP A 50 -3.68 -4.12 -7.52
C ASP A 50 -3.21 -4.64 -6.16
N ILE A 51 -3.79 -4.16 -5.05
CA ILE A 51 -3.39 -4.53 -3.68
C ILE A 51 -4.36 -5.58 -3.11
N SER A 52 -3.82 -6.76 -2.79
CA SER A 52 -4.59 -7.85 -2.19
C SER A 52 -4.93 -7.57 -0.72
N LYS A 53 -3.94 -7.12 0.04
CA LYS A 53 -4.06 -6.79 1.48
C LYS A 53 -3.02 -5.75 1.88
N TRP A 54 -3.34 -5.02 2.93
CA TRP A 54 -2.45 -4.04 3.55
C TRP A 54 -2.67 -4.04 5.07
N ALA A 55 -1.71 -3.50 5.81
CA ALA A 55 -1.76 -3.28 7.25
C ALA A 55 -0.98 -2.00 7.61
N TYR A 56 -1.37 -1.30 8.67
CA TYR A 56 -0.55 -0.21 9.20
C TYR A 56 0.82 -0.73 9.64
N SER A 57 1.87 0.04 9.34
CA SER A 57 3.20 -0.27 9.85
C SER A 57 3.23 0.08 11.34
N GLU A 58 3.54 -0.89 12.20
CA GLU A 58 3.79 -0.61 13.61
C GLU A 58 5.11 0.17 13.72
N VAL A 59 5.03 1.41 14.17
CA VAL A 59 6.20 2.23 14.54
C VAL A 59 6.57 1.94 15.99
#